data_AF-A0A7J7LC58-F1
#
_entry.id   AF-A0A7J7LC58-F1
#
_cell.length_a   1.000
_cell.length_b   1.000
_cell.length_c   1.000
_cell.angle_alpha   90.00
_cell.angle_beta   90.00
_cell.angle_gamma   90.00
#
_symmetry.space_group_name_H-M   'P 1'
#
loop_
_entity.id
_entity.type
_entity.pdbx_description
1 polymer ?
#
loop_
_entity_poly.entity_id
_entity_poly.type
_entity_poly.pdbx_seq_one_letter_code
_entity_poly.pdbx_strand_id
1 'polypeptide(L)' 'MTGCVKMGLLFLLCSLCPQDVSKVRVGKLSPYGIETLRHISDFLKVKFDIKPDPSTGTVILKCVGCGLKNLSRKIS' A
#
# COMPACT_ATOMS: atom_id res chain seq x y z
N MET A 1 -5.88 -17.74 -2.78
CA MET A 1 -5.94 -17.94 -1.32
C MET A 1 -4.72 -17.27 -0.67
N THR A 2 -4.68 -15.93 -0.64
CA THR A 2 -3.54 -15.19 -0.07
C THR A 2 -4.10 -14.01 0.71
N GLY A 3 -4.82 -14.32 1.80
CA GLY A 3 -5.70 -13.37 2.49
C GLY A 3 -5.26 -12.92 3.89
N CYS A 4 -4.02 -13.20 4.33
CA CYS A 4 -3.61 -12.91 5.71
C CYS A 4 -2.17 -12.38 5.88
N VAL A 5 -1.61 -11.65 4.90
CA VAL A 5 -0.50 -10.74 5.27
C VAL A 5 -1.16 -9.54 5.94
N LYS A 6 -0.75 -9.19 7.16
CA LYS A 6 -1.20 -7.99 7.90
C LYS A 6 -1.37 -6.82 6.92
N MET A 7 -2.59 -6.40 6.63
CA MET A 7 -2.93 -5.44 5.57
C MET A 7 -2.10 -4.16 5.67
N GLY A 8 -1.84 -3.67 6.89
CA GLY A 8 -0.98 -2.52 7.12
C GLY A 8 0.48 -2.68 6.68
N LEU A 9 1.07 -3.86 6.90
CA LEU A 9 2.46 -4.12 6.53
C LEU A 9 2.62 -4.15 5.00
N LEU A 10 1.63 -4.75 4.31
CA LEU A 10 1.60 -4.80 2.85
C LEU A 10 1.54 -3.40 2.24
N PHE A 11 0.69 -2.52 2.79
CA PHE A 11 0.58 -1.13 2.33
C PHE A 11 1.86 -0.33 2.59
N LEU A 12 2.50 -0.57 3.74
CA LEU A 12 3.77 0.06 4.08
C LEU A 12 4.89 -0.35 3.10
N LEU A 13 5.03 -1.65 2.85
CA LEU A 13 6.02 -2.19 1.91
C LEU A 13 5.80 -1.68 0.48
N CYS A 14 4.54 -1.61 0.00
CA CYS A 14 4.18 -1.00 -1.30
C CYS A 14 4.69 0.44 -1.42
N SER A 15 4.57 1.19 -0.34
CA SER A 15 4.91 2.63 -0.31
C SER A 15 6.41 2.88 -0.25
N LEU A 16 7.19 1.93 0.26
CA LEU A 16 8.65 2.00 0.36
C LEU A 16 9.36 1.59 -0.93
N CYS A 17 8.64 1.01 -1.89
CA CYS A 17 9.20 0.67 -3.19
C CYS A 17 9.77 1.91 -3.90
N PRO A 18 10.70 1.71 -4.87
CA PRO A 18 11.09 2.75 -5.82
C PRO A 18 9.84 3.36 -6.50
N GLN A 19 10.01 4.50 -7.17
CA GLN A 19 8.94 5.32 -7.78
C GLN A 19 8.23 4.58 -8.94
N ASP A 20 7.60 3.47 -8.59
CA ASP A 20 6.92 2.50 -9.42
C ASP A 20 5.50 2.32 -8.88
N VAL A 21 4.60 1.89 -9.74
CA VAL A 21 3.18 1.82 -9.47
C VAL A 21 2.84 0.40 -9.04
N SER A 22 2.73 0.20 -7.73
CA SER A 22 2.28 -1.09 -7.20
C SER A 22 0.75 -1.16 -7.16
N LYS A 23 0.19 -2.22 -7.74
CA LYS A 23 -1.24 -2.52 -7.74
C LYS A 23 -1.49 -3.73 -6.86
N VAL A 24 -2.33 -3.57 -5.84
CA VAL A 24 -2.69 -4.62 -4.89
C VAL A 24 -4.20 -4.78 -4.91
N ARG A 25 -4.66 -6.01 -5.11
CA ARG A 25 -6.08 -6.35 -4.97
C ARG A 25 -6.32 -6.87 -3.56
N VAL A 26 -7.15 -6.17 -2.80
CA VAL A 26 -7.57 -6.59 -1.46
C VAL A 26 -9.05 -6.92 -1.46
N GLY A 27 -9.49 -7.72 -0.49
CA GLY A 27 -10.91 -7.96 -0.26
C GLY A 27 -11.62 -6.71 0.29
N LYS A 28 -12.73 -6.92 0.99
CA LYS A 28 -13.47 -5.85 1.66
C LYS A 28 -12.57 -5.11 2.65
N LEU A 29 -12.39 -3.80 2.46
CA LEU A 29 -11.65 -2.94 3.38
C LEU A 29 -12.45 -2.79 4.68
N SER A 30 -11.85 -3.25 5.78
CA SER A 30 -12.31 -2.91 7.13
C SER A 30 -11.95 -1.47 7.48
N PRO A 31 -12.70 -0.77 8.35
CA PRO A 31 -12.42 0.61 8.76
C PRO A 31 -10.98 0.78 9.26
N TYR A 32 -10.46 -0.19 10.02
CA TYR A 32 -9.07 -0.23 10.47
C TYR A 32 -8.03 -0.17 9.33
N GLY A 33 -8.32 -0.82 8.19
CA GLY A 33 -7.44 -0.79 7.02
C GLY A 33 -7.39 0.59 6.36
N ILE A 34 -8.52 1.30 6.37
CA ILE A 34 -8.63 2.67 5.84
C ILE A 34 -7.84 3.64 6.73
N GLU A 35 -7.96 3.53 8.05
CA GLU A 35 -7.18 4.33 9.00
C GLU A 35 -5.67 4.10 8.83
N THR A 36 -5.28 2.83 8.67
CA THR A 36 -3.87 2.47 8.43
C THR A 36 -3.35 3.09 7.13
N LEU A 37 -4.12 3.03 6.03
CA LEU A 37 -3.76 3.68 4.77
C LEU A 37 -3.59 5.20 4.93
N ARG A 38 -4.45 5.83 5.74
CA ARG A 38 -4.40 7.26 6.02
C ARG A 38 -3.16 7.65 6.83
N HIS A 39 -2.79 6.85 7.83
CA HIS A 39 -1.53 7.04 8.57
C HIS A 39 -0.30 6.89 7.68
N ILE A 40 -0.26 5.86 6.83
CA ILE A 40 0.87 5.63 5.91
C ILE A 40 0.96 6.77 4.88
N SER A 41 -0.18 7.21 4.35
CA SER A 41 -0.24 8.33 3.40
C SER A 41 0.27 9.63 4.03
N ASP A 42 -0.06 9.91 5.29
CA ASP A 42 0.43 11.11 5.97
C ASP A 42 1.92 11.00 6.33
N PHE A 43 2.37 9.84 6.81
CA PHE A 43 3.74 9.61 7.24
C PHE A 43 4.74 9.61 6.08
N LEU A 44 4.42 8.92 4.98
CA LEU A 44 5.29 8.82 3.80
C LEU A 44 4.96 9.85 2.71
N LYS A 45 3.92 10.66 2.88
CA LYS A 45 3.40 11.63 1.88
C LYS A 45 3.11 10.97 0.52
N VAL A 46 2.71 9.70 0.52
CA VAL A 46 2.31 8.95 -0.68
C VAL A 46 0.80 9.00 -0.91
N LYS A 47 0.37 8.91 -2.16
CA LYS A 47 -1.05 8.89 -2.55
C LYS A 47 -1.48 7.47 -2.92
N PHE A 48 -2.56 6.99 -2.31
CA PHE A 48 -3.22 5.74 -2.66
C PHE A 48 -4.47 6.02 -3.50
N ASP A 49 -4.55 5.43 -4.68
CA ASP A 49 -5.74 5.42 -5.53
C ASP A 49 -6.55 4.16 -5.22
N ILE A 50 -7.78 4.34 -4.70
CA ILE A 50 -8.64 3.27 -4.21
C ILE A 50 -9.81 3.12 -5.19
N LYS A 51 -9.87 2.01 -5.91
CA LYS A 51 -10.94 1.72 -6.86
C LYS A 51 -11.68 0.43 -6.48
N PRO A 52 -12.94 0.51 -6.04
CA PRO A 52 -13.75 -0.68 -5.82
C PRO A 52 -14.08 -1.35 -7.16
N ASP A 53 -13.98 -2.68 -7.20
CA ASP A 53 -14.34 -3.51 -8.34
C ASP A 53 -15.66 -4.24 -8.03
N PRO A 54 -16.81 -3.71 -8.50
CA PRO A 54 -18.13 -4.22 -8.13
C PRO A 54 -18.39 -5.64 -8.65
N SER A 55 -17.69 -6.06 -9.70
CA SER A 55 -17.82 -7.37 -10.32
C SER A 55 -17.26 -8.51 -9.47
N THR A 56 -16.26 -8.24 -8.64
CA THR A 56 -15.59 -9.26 -7.81
C THR A 56 -15.72 -9.01 -6.31
N GLY A 57 -16.32 -7.90 -5.90
CA GLY A 57 -16.42 -7.50 -4.49
C GLY A 57 -15.06 -7.21 -3.85
N THR A 58 -14.05 -6.91 -4.66
CA THR A 58 -12.69 -6.58 -4.21
C THR A 58 -12.41 -5.10 -4.40
N VAL A 59 -11.36 -4.61 -3.75
CA VAL A 59 -10.86 -3.25 -3.91
C VAL A 59 -9.46 -3.30 -4.48
N ILE A 60 -9.25 -2.55 -5.57
CA ILE A 60 -7.95 -2.37 -6.18
C ILE A 60 -7.32 -1.13 -5.56
N LEU A 61 -6.21 -1.32 -4.88
CA LEU A 61 -5.38 -0.27 -4.33
C LEU A 61 -4.18 -0.07 -5.25
N LYS A 62 -3.94 1.17 -5.68
CA LYS A 62 -2.80 1.56 -6.49
C LYS A 62 -1.99 2.59 -5.71
N CYS A 63 -0.76 2.24 -5.35
CA CYS A 63 0.16 3.10 -4.63
C CYS A 63 1.32 3.50 -5.56
N VAL A 64 1.83 4.72 -5.43
CA VAL A 64 3.11 5.12 -6.03
C VAL A 64 4.14 5.13 -4.92
N GLY A 65 5.22 4.37 -5.09
CA GLY A 65 6.29 4.30 -4.09
C GLY A 65 6.98 5.66 -3.86
N CYS A 66 7.38 5.92 -2.61
CA CYS A 66 8.05 7.16 -2.21
C CYS A 66 9.50 7.25 -2.77
N GLY A 67 10.04 6.19 -3.37
CA GLY A 67 11.40 6.21 -3.91
C GLY A 67 12.49 6.10 -2.85
N LEU A 68 12.14 5.75 -1.61
CA LEU A 68 13.07 5.63 -0.49
C LEU A 68 14.06 4.49 -0.75
N LYS A 69 15.33 4.84 -0.93
CA LYS A 69 16.44 3.87 -0.90
C LYS A 69 16.79 3.59 0.56
N ASN A 70 17.19 2.35 0.85
CA ASN A 70 17.60 1.95 2.19
C ASN A 70 18.78 2.83 2.66
N LEU A 71 18.49 3.75 3.58
CA LEU A 71 19.46 4.73 4.11
C LEU A 71 20.52 4.09 5.01
N SER A 72 20.25 2.90 5.56
CA SER A 72 21.17 2.14 6.40
C SER A 72 22.19 1.34 5.58
N ARG A 73 21.97 1.17 4.27
CA ARG A 73 22.93 0.50 3.40
C ARG A 73 24.06 1.48 3.06
N LYS A 74 25.22 1.28 3.67
CA LYS A 74 26.46 1.97 3.27
C LYS A 74 26.80 1.53 1.85
N ILE A 75 26.84 2.49 0.93
CA ILE A 75 27.35 2.27 -0.42
C ILE A 75 28.87 2.20 -0.24
N SER A 76 29.43 1.00 -0.32
CA SER A 76 30.89 0.79 -0.31
C SER A 76 31.48 0.95 -1.69
#